data_AF-A0A975RMV1-F1
#
_entry.id   AF-A0A975RMV1-F1
#
_cell.length_a   1.000
_cell.length_b   1.000
_cell.length_c   1.000
_cell.angle_alpha   90.00
_cell.angle_beta   90.00
_cell.angle_gamma   90.00
#
_symmetry.space_group_name_H-M   'P 1'
#
loop_
_entity.id
_entity.type
_entity.pdbx_description
1 polymer ?
#
loop_
_entity_poly.entity_id
_entity_poly.type
_entity_poly.pdbx_seq_one_letter_code
_entity_poly.pdbx_strand_id
1 'polypeptide(L)'
;MSTRMLIVLAAMGVLLQTGVGRADAIDGDWCSTDGLRMSIRAERITTPGGKQIDGNYSRHAFDYVVPAGENGSGEVVSIILRSEYLALSRQGVADAPMREWHRCKETISRAPSGNVLGAPA
;
A
#
# COMPACT_ATOMS: atom_id res chain seq x y z
N MET A 1 25.28 -31.12 -31.13
CA MET A 1 23.88 -30.90 -30.74
C MET A 1 23.02 -30.77 -31.98
N SER A 2 21.91 -31.50 -32.07
CA SER A 2 20.98 -31.40 -33.20
C SER A 2 20.28 -30.04 -33.21
N THR A 3 20.12 -29.42 -34.38
CA THR A 3 19.40 -28.15 -34.56
C THR A 3 17.99 -28.19 -33.95
N ARG A 4 17.36 -29.38 -33.94
CA ARG A 4 16.05 -29.60 -33.29
C ARG A 4 16.11 -29.48 -31.76
N MET A 5 17.21 -29.92 -31.15
CA MET A 5 17.43 -29.81 -29.71
C MET A 5 17.64 -28.34 -29.28
N LEU A 6 18.33 -27.55 -30.12
CA LEU A 6 18.51 -26.11 -29.89
C LEU A 6 17.18 -25.33 -29.98
N ILE A 7 16.31 -25.70 -30.92
CA ILE A 7 14.97 -25.07 -31.07
C ILE A 7 14.09 -25.36 -29.86
N VAL A 8 14.09 -26.60 -29.36
CA VAL A 8 13.30 -26.98 -28.17
C VAL A 8 13.80 -26.24 -26.92
N LEU A 9 15.12 -26.14 -26.73
CA LEU A 9 15.71 -25.39 -25.61
C LEU A 9 15.41 -23.89 -25.69
N ALA A 10 15.49 -23.30 -26.89
CA ALA A 10 15.16 -21.89 -27.10
C ALA A 10 13.67 -21.60 -26.83
N ALA A 11 12.77 -22.48 -27.28
CA ALA A 11 11.33 -22.35 -27.02
C ALA A 11 10.98 -22.46 -25.53
N MET A 12 11.68 -23.31 -24.79
CA MET A 12 11.47 -23.48 -23.35
C MET A 12 11.94 -22.27 -22.54
N GLY A 13 13.01 -21.59 -22.97
CA GLY A 13 13.52 -20.37 -22.34
C GLY A 13 12.56 -19.18 -22.41
N VAL A 14 11.74 -19.08 -23.47
CA VAL A 14 10.76 -18.00 -23.63
C VAL A 14 9.56 -18.13 -22.66
N LEU A 15 9.22 -19.36 -22.26
CA LEU A 15 8.08 -19.63 -21.37
C LEU A 15 8.38 -19.33 -19.89
N LEU A 16 9.65 -19.08 -19.52
CA LEU A 16 10.08 -18.77 -18.15
C LEU A 16 10.07 -17.27 -17.82
N GLN A 17 9.54 -16.43 -18.71
CA GLN A 17 9.32 -15.00 -18.43
C GLN A 17 8.14 -14.86 -17.47
N THR A 18 8.34 -15.16 -16.18
CA THR A 18 7.36 -14.91 -15.12
C THR A 18 7.13 -13.40 -15.05
N GLY A 19 5.98 -12.94 -15.56
CA GLY A 19 5.61 -11.53 -15.46
C GLY A 19 5.66 -11.06 -14.01
N VAL A 20 6.18 -9.85 -13.79
CA VAL A 20 6.06 -9.17 -12.50
C VAL A 20 4.56 -8.93 -12.29
N GLY A 21 3.90 -9.86 -11.61
CA GLY A 21 2.55 -9.65 -11.13
C GLY A 21 2.60 -8.44 -10.21
N ARG A 22 2.00 -7.32 -10.63
CA ARG A 22 1.69 -6.20 -9.73
C ARG A 22 0.62 -6.71 -8.78
N ALA A 23 1.08 -7.41 -7.77
CA ALA A 23 0.24 -8.02 -6.80
C ALA A 23 -0.09 -6.93 -5.77
N ASP A 24 -1.37 -6.67 -5.52
CA ASP A 24 -1.91 -5.70 -4.55
C ASP A 24 -1.03 -5.58 -3.30
N ALA A 25 -0.57 -4.38 -2.96
CA ALA A 25 0.28 -4.14 -1.79
C ALA A 25 -0.45 -3.24 -0.80
N ILE A 26 -0.32 -3.52 0.50
CA ILE A 26 -0.98 -2.72 1.54
C ILE A 26 -0.44 -1.28 1.61
N ASP A 27 0.75 -1.03 1.05
CA ASP A 27 1.32 0.30 0.87
C ASP A 27 0.36 1.24 0.16
N GLY A 28 0.26 2.46 0.65
CA GLY A 28 -0.54 3.51 0.04
C GLY A 28 -1.23 4.38 1.07
N ASP A 29 -2.06 5.29 0.56
CA ASP A 29 -2.84 6.20 1.38
C ASP A 29 -4.27 5.68 1.51
N TRP A 30 -4.71 5.56 2.76
CA TRP A 30 -5.96 4.93 3.13
C TRP A 30 -6.87 5.92 3.84
N CYS A 31 -8.12 5.93 3.45
CA CYS A 31 -9.17 6.82 3.92
C CYS A 31 -10.34 5.98 4.41
N SER A 32 -10.77 6.19 5.65
CA SER A 32 -11.99 5.60 6.19
C SER A 32 -13.22 6.41 5.78
N THR A 33 -14.41 5.81 5.88
CA THR A 33 -15.69 6.50 5.71
C THR A 33 -15.90 7.65 6.69
N ASP A 34 -15.28 7.56 7.86
CA ASP A 34 -15.45 8.48 8.98
C ASP A 34 -14.44 9.65 8.92
N GLY A 35 -13.69 9.77 7.82
CA GLY A 35 -12.75 10.87 7.58
C GLY A 35 -11.34 10.66 8.15
N LEU A 36 -11.08 9.56 8.86
CA LEU A 36 -9.72 9.20 9.29
C LEU A 36 -8.85 8.84 8.09
N ARG A 37 -7.55 9.14 8.20
CA ARG A 37 -6.54 8.88 7.16
C ARG A 37 -5.34 8.17 7.76
N MET A 38 -4.77 7.23 7.05
CA MET A 38 -3.47 6.64 7.39
C MET A 38 -2.64 6.43 6.13
N SER A 39 -1.33 6.27 6.29
CA SER A 39 -0.40 6.05 5.18
C SER A 39 0.57 4.94 5.54
N ILE A 40 0.68 3.90 4.71
CA ILE A 40 1.61 2.78 4.92
C ILE A 40 2.68 2.83 3.83
N ARG A 41 3.95 2.75 4.24
CA ARG A 41 5.14 2.74 3.38
C ARG A 41 6.14 1.73 3.96
N ALA A 42 6.13 0.51 3.44
CA ALA A 42 6.82 -0.64 3.99
C ALA A 42 6.54 -0.78 5.50
N GLU A 43 7.57 -0.90 6.33
CA GLU A 43 7.45 -1.07 7.78
C GLU A 43 6.93 0.18 8.50
N ARG A 44 6.78 1.31 7.80
CA ARG A 44 6.40 2.59 8.40
C ARG A 44 4.93 2.93 8.16
N ILE A 45 4.27 3.40 9.21
CA ILE A 45 2.90 3.93 9.15
C ILE A 45 2.85 5.37 9.66
N THR A 46 2.06 6.21 9.00
CA THR A 46 1.50 7.42 9.59
C THR A 46 0.10 7.09 10.11
N THR A 47 -0.08 7.13 11.42
CA THR A 47 -1.34 6.81 12.11
C THR A 47 -2.42 7.85 11.82
N PRO A 48 -3.70 7.56 12.13
CA PRO A 48 -4.76 8.56 12.09
C PRO A 48 -4.52 9.80 12.97
N GLY A 49 -3.77 9.66 14.06
CA GLY A 49 -3.32 10.79 14.88
C GLY A 49 -2.15 11.59 14.27
N GLY A 50 -1.64 11.17 13.12
CA GLY A 50 -0.55 11.84 12.39
C GLY A 50 0.86 11.46 12.85
N LYS A 51 1.01 10.52 13.79
CA LYS A 51 2.32 10.06 14.24
C LYS A 51 2.90 9.06 13.27
N GLN A 52 4.20 9.17 13.06
CA GLN A 52 4.96 8.24 12.23
C GLN A 52 5.68 7.24 13.12
N ILE A 53 5.38 5.95 12.93
CA ILE A 53 5.95 4.84 13.71
C ILE A 53 6.24 3.65 12.80
N ASP A 54 6.99 2.68 13.32
CA ASP A 54 7.22 1.41 12.66
C ASP A 54 6.17 0.37 13.12
N GLY A 55 5.94 -0.63 12.27
CA GLY A 55 5.05 -1.76 12.53
C GLY A 55 5.53 -3.03 11.86
N ASN A 56 4.79 -4.12 12.07
CA ASN A 56 5.04 -5.40 11.44
C ASN A 56 4.39 -5.41 10.05
N TYR A 57 5.20 -5.47 9.01
CA TYR A 57 4.75 -5.36 7.63
C TYR A 57 4.77 -6.71 6.90
N SER A 58 3.73 -6.96 6.13
CA SER A 58 3.74 -7.86 4.99
C SER A 58 3.00 -7.21 3.83
N ARG A 59 3.12 -7.78 2.62
CA ARG A 59 2.38 -7.31 1.45
C ARG A 59 0.86 -7.16 1.68
N HIS A 60 0.26 -8.01 2.51
CA HIS A 60 -1.21 -8.08 2.69
C HIS A 60 -1.70 -7.74 4.09
N ALA A 61 -0.79 -7.39 5.01
CA ALA A 61 -1.15 -7.13 6.39
C ALA A 61 -0.16 -6.19 7.04
N PHE A 62 -0.64 -5.41 8.00
CA PHE A 62 0.18 -4.51 8.80
C PHE A 62 -0.32 -4.50 10.23
N ASP A 63 0.57 -4.65 11.20
CA ASP A 63 0.24 -4.54 12.62
C ASP A 63 1.08 -3.46 13.30
N TYR A 64 0.48 -2.67 14.18
CA TYR A 64 1.22 -1.72 15.01
C TYR A 64 0.59 -1.54 16.39
N VAL A 65 1.36 -0.98 17.32
CA VAL A 65 0.87 -0.56 18.63
C VAL A 65 0.53 0.92 18.57
N VAL A 66 -0.68 1.30 18.99
CA VAL A 66 -1.13 2.69 19.01
C VAL A 66 -0.20 3.51 19.91
N PRO A 67 0.41 4.61 19.41
CA PRO A 67 1.37 5.39 20.18
C PRO A 67 0.69 6.18 21.29
N ALA A 68 1.47 6.56 22.31
CA ALA A 68 0.98 7.40 23.41
C ALA A 68 0.33 8.69 22.91
N GLY A 69 -0.78 9.10 23.52
CA GLY A 69 -1.51 10.32 23.16
C GLY A 69 -2.49 10.17 21.99
N GLU A 70 -2.68 8.96 21.47
CA GLU A 70 -3.78 8.61 20.57
C GLU A 70 -4.84 7.74 21.28
N ASN A 71 -6.05 7.68 20.71
CA ASN A 71 -7.14 6.90 21.28
C ASN A 71 -6.82 5.39 21.23
N GLY A 72 -6.91 4.73 22.39
CA GLY A 72 -6.52 3.33 22.59
C GLY A 72 -5.00 3.10 22.55
N SER A 73 -4.22 4.08 22.99
CA SER A 73 -2.78 3.95 23.24
C SER A 73 -2.41 2.62 23.91
N GLY A 74 -1.42 1.93 23.34
CA GLY A 74 -0.94 0.63 23.82
C GLY A 74 -1.71 -0.57 23.27
N GLU A 75 -2.87 -0.37 22.63
CA GLU A 75 -3.57 -1.43 21.93
C GLU A 75 -2.91 -1.75 20.59
N VAL A 76 -3.05 -3.00 20.15
CA VAL A 76 -2.61 -3.44 18.83
C VAL A 76 -3.70 -3.14 17.81
N VAL A 77 -3.30 -2.56 16.68
CA VAL A 77 -4.14 -2.44 15.48
C VAL A 77 -3.62 -3.42 14.44
N SER A 78 -4.48 -4.34 14.02
CA SER A 78 -4.22 -5.25 12.92
C SER A 78 -4.96 -4.80 11.68
N ILE A 79 -4.27 -4.70 10.55
CA ILE A 79 -4.81 -4.28 9.26
C ILE A 79 -4.60 -5.43 8.26
N ILE A 80 -5.65 -5.81 7.56
CA ILE A 80 -5.60 -6.82 6.49
C ILE A 80 -6.09 -6.22 5.17
N LEU A 81 -5.33 -6.45 4.10
CA LEU A 81 -5.72 -6.12 2.74
C LEU A 81 -6.72 -7.16 2.23
N ARG A 82 -7.89 -6.71 1.77
CA ARG A 82 -8.95 -7.58 1.23
C ARG A 82 -9.05 -7.50 -0.29
N SER A 83 -8.64 -6.37 -0.87
CA SER A 83 -8.44 -6.17 -2.30
C SER A 83 -7.53 -4.95 -2.50
N GLU A 84 -7.14 -4.67 -3.74
CA GLU A 84 -6.41 -3.44 -4.08
C GLU A 84 -7.03 -2.14 -3.55
N TYR A 85 -8.35 -2.12 -3.33
CA TYR A 85 -9.10 -0.93 -2.92
C TYR A 85 -9.76 -1.01 -1.54
N LEU A 86 -9.57 -2.10 -0.79
CA LEU A 86 -10.18 -2.32 0.52
C LEU A 86 -9.19 -2.95 1.49
N ALA A 87 -8.97 -2.28 2.61
CA ALA A 87 -8.34 -2.84 3.80
C ALA A 87 -9.31 -2.78 4.99
N LEU A 88 -9.17 -3.74 5.90
CA LEU A 88 -9.95 -3.78 7.14
C LEU A 88 -9.00 -3.72 8.32
N SER A 89 -9.27 -2.85 9.28
CA SER A 89 -8.52 -2.81 10.54
C SER A 89 -9.38 -3.20 11.72
N ARG A 90 -8.73 -3.77 12.75
CA ARG A 90 -9.30 -4.00 14.07
C ARG A 90 -8.33 -3.50 15.12
N GLN A 91 -8.85 -2.88 16.17
CA GLN A 91 -8.07 -2.36 17.29
C GLN A 91 -8.44 -3.12 18.58
N GLY A 92 -7.43 -3.60 19.31
CA GLY A 92 -7.62 -4.30 20.58
C GLY A 92 -8.04 -5.76 20.41
N VAL A 93 -9.13 -6.16 21.08
CA VAL A 93 -9.60 -7.55 21.17
C VAL A 93 -10.14 -8.10 19.84
N ALA A 94 -10.19 -9.43 19.68
CA ALA A 94 -10.57 -10.10 18.44
C ALA A 94 -12.00 -9.78 17.94
N ASP A 95 -12.92 -9.46 18.84
CA ASP A 95 -14.32 -9.12 18.51
C ASP A 95 -14.57 -7.61 18.40
N ALA A 96 -13.50 -6.79 18.47
CA ALA A 96 -13.64 -5.36 18.26
C ALA A 96 -14.17 -5.05 16.85
N PRO A 97 -14.96 -3.96 16.69
CA PRO A 97 -15.52 -3.56 15.41
C PRO A 97 -14.43 -3.42 14.33
N MET A 98 -14.73 -3.91 13.13
CA MET A 98 -13.86 -3.67 11.98
C MET A 98 -14.08 -2.26 11.45
N ARG A 99 -12.99 -1.61 11.06
CA ARG A 99 -13.02 -0.36 10.29
C ARG A 99 -12.60 -0.63 8.87
N GLU A 100 -13.38 -0.11 7.93
CA GLU A 100 -13.07 -0.16 6.51
C GLU A 100 -12.17 1.01 6.10
N TRP A 101 -11.23 0.70 5.21
CA TRP A 101 -10.31 1.65 4.62
C TRP A 101 -10.33 1.47 3.11
N HIS A 102 -10.52 2.58 2.41
CA HIS A 102 -10.42 2.63 0.96
C HIS A 102 -9.19 3.43 0.54
N ARG A 103 -8.67 3.17 -0.66
CA ARG A 103 -7.66 4.06 -1.23
C ARG A 103 -8.20 5.48 -1.23
N CYS A 104 -7.41 6.41 -0.74
CA CYS A 104 -7.76 7.82 -0.83
C CYS A 104 -7.87 8.20 -2.31
N LYS A 105 -8.88 9.01 -2.66
CA LYS A 105 -8.97 9.59 -4.01
C LYS A 105 -7.74 10.47 -4.25
N GLU A 106 -7.10 10.30 -5.41
CA GLU A 106 -6.08 11.25 -5.85
C GLU A 106 -6.70 12.65 -5.88
N THR A 107 -6.13 13.55 -5.08
CA THR A 107 -6.41 14.97 -5.28
C THR A 107 -5.51 15.39 -6.42
N ILE A 108 -6.02 15.41 -7.66
CA ILE A 108 -5.30 16.06 -8.76
C ILE A 108 -5.24 17.55 -8.39
N SER A 109 -4.17 17.97 -7.73
CA SER A 109 -3.81 19.36 -7.61
C SER A 109 -3.49 19.83 -9.03
N ARG A 110 -4.38 20.64 -9.62
CA ARG A 110 -4.09 21.39 -10.85
C ARG A 110 -2.85 22.22 -10.55
N ALA A 111 -1.69 21.79 -11.04
CA ALA A 111 -0.49 22.61 -11.01
C ALA A 111 -0.86 23.98 -11.64
N PRO A 112 -0.49 25.11 -11.03
CA PRO A 112 -0.63 26.39 -11.72
C PRO A 112 0.18 26.27 -13.01
N SER A 113 -0.47 26.49 -14.16
CA SER A 113 0.21 26.53 -15.46
C SER A 113 1.38 27.50 -15.35
N GLY A 114 2.58 26.94 -15.23
CA GLY A 114 3.81 27.71 -15.20
C GLY A 114 3.91 28.47 -16.51
N ASN A 115 4.02 29.78 -16.40
CA ASN A 115 4.30 30.71 -17.48
C ASN A 115 5.63 30.27 -18.14
N VAL A 116 5.60 29.84 -19.40
CA VAL A 116 6.81 29.54 -20.17
C VAL A 116 7.41 30.88 -20.58
N LEU A 117 8.33 31.39 -19.74
CA LEU A 117 9.27 32.42 -20.13
C LEU A 117 10.44 31.76 -20.89
N GLY A 118 10.53 32.08 -22.18
CA GLY A 118 11.81 32.19 -22.90
C GLY A 118 12.20 31.04 -23.83
N ALA A 119 12.28 31.34 -25.13
CA ALA A 119 13.32 30.84 -26.04
C ALA A 119 13.49 31.84 -27.22
N PRO A 120 14.66 31.87 -27.89
CA PRO A 120 15.31 33.12 -28.30
C PRO A 120 15.45 33.35 -29.83
N ALA A 121 16.10 34.47 -30.15
CA ALA A 121 16.61 35.02 -31.43
C ALA A 121 15.76 36.17 -32.01
#